data_AF-N1UT27-F1
#
_entry.id   AF-N1UT27-F1
#
_cell.length_a   1.000
_cell.length_b   1.000
_cell.length_c   1.000
_cell.angle_alpha   90.00
_cell.angle_beta   90.00
_cell.angle_gamma   90.00
#
_symmetry.space_group_name_H-M   'P 1'
#
loop_
_entity.id
_entity.type
_entity.pdbx_description
1 polymer ?
#
loop_
_entity_poly.entity_id
_entity_poly.type
_entity_poly.pdbx_seq_one_letter_code
_entity_poly.pdbx_strand_id
1 'polypeptide(L)'
;MSIPVPNLDDRSFMELVASARERIRQVDPSWEPTVHDPGMVLVEAFAHLTDMLIYRLNRVPEKLYTVYLNLLGTALRPPHAAQALLEFTRTDPKAGPVTIPKGTQVGCQPGVPGAPQPVFTTTEDALLPAGGQTVQVPAVDAVLHEAVPVGTGTGRPGQVAQLPAVPAVAGEGLAVGIEVPEGTQLRSGNAVLVEGRPFRICREVEAFADAGPDEAAVRVDRSAGTLAFPWWPEDEPAPPP
;
A
#
# COMPACT_ATOMS: atom_id res chain seq x y z
N MET A 1 9.20 20.98 -2.71
CA MET A 1 8.46 22.04 -3.43
C MET A 1 7.76 21.40 -4.60
N SER A 2 6.43 21.43 -4.64
CA SER A 2 5.66 20.88 -5.77
C SER A 2 5.75 21.81 -6.97
N ILE A 3 5.81 21.23 -8.16
CA ILE A 3 5.66 21.99 -9.41
C ILE A 3 4.21 22.49 -9.44
N PRO A 4 3.96 23.80 -9.63
CA PRO A 4 2.60 24.32 -9.68
C PRO A 4 1.87 23.71 -10.88
N VAL A 5 0.64 23.25 -10.67
CA VAL A 5 -0.21 22.76 -11.76
C VAL A 5 -0.62 23.97 -12.60
N PRO A 6 -0.24 24.02 -13.90
CA PRO A 6 -0.61 25.16 -14.74
C PRO A 6 -2.11 25.16 -14.99
N ASN A 7 -2.73 26.33 -14.86
CA ASN A 7 -4.08 26.56 -15.37
C ASN A 7 -3.99 26.63 -16.91
N LEU A 8 -4.58 25.65 -17.61
CA LEU A 8 -4.46 25.55 -19.06
C LEU A 8 -5.34 26.57 -19.78
N ASP A 9 -6.50 26.87 -19.21
CA ASP A 9 -7.44 27.87 -19.69
C ASP A 9 -8.13 28.54 -18.50
N ASP A 10 -8.01 29.86 -18.42
CA ASP A 10 -8.46 30.69 -17.30
C ASP A 10 -9.74 31.48 -17.61
N ARG A 11 -10.33 31.28 -18.79
CA ARG A 11 -11.55 32.01 -19.19
C ARG A 11 -12.73 31.64 -18.32
N SER A 12 -13.36 32.66 -17.75
CA SER A 12 -14.62 32.57 -17.03
C SER A 12 -15.83 32.52 -17.96
N PHE A 13 -16.96 32.05 -17.45
CA PHE A 13 -18.27 32.15 -18.13
C PHE A 13 -18.53 33.54 -18.74
N MET A 14 -18.28 34.61 -17.98
CA MET A 14 -18.54 35.98 -18.42
C MET A 14 -17.65 36.38 -19.60
N GLU A 15 -16.38 35.96 -19.58
CA GLU A 15 -15.43 36.22 -20.67
C GLU A 15 -15.77 35.40 -21.92
N LEU A 16 -16.28 34.18 -21.75
CA LEU A 16 -16.78 33.35 -22.85
C LEU A 16 -17.99 34.01 -23.53
N VAL A 17 -18.96 34.48 -22.73
CA VAL A 17 -20.14 35.21 -23.24
C VAL A 17 -19.72 36.51 -23.94
N ALA A 18 -18.82 37.29 -23.33
CA ALA A 18 -18.33 38.53 -23.91
C ALA A 18 -17.60 38.29 -25.25
N SER A 19 -16.73 37.27 -25.30
CA SER A 19 -15.99 36.88 -26.51
C SER A 19 -16.93 36.40 -27.62
N ALA A 20 -17.97 35.64 -27.27
CA ALA A 20 -18.98 35.20 -28.22
C ALA A 20 -19.76 36.38 -28.80
N ARG A 21 -20.20 37.33 -27.96
CA ARG A 21 -20.89 38.54 -28.42
C ARG A 21 -20.03 39.39 -29.35
N GLU A 22 -18.75 39.55 -29.02
CA GLU A 22 -17.81 40.25 -29.89
C GLU A 22 -17.65 39.55 -31.24
N ARG A 23 -17.49 38.23 -31.23
CA ARG A 23 -17.41 37.44 -32.48
C ARG A 23 -18.69 37.56 -33.31
N ILE A 24 -19.86 37.57 -32.70
CA ILE A 24 -21.11 37.69 -33.46
C ILE A 24 -21.22 39.08 -34.09
N ARG A 25 -20.87 40.17 -33.39
CA ARG A 25 -20.83 41.52 -34.00
C ARG A 25 -19.96 41.61 -35.25
N GLN A 26 -18.87 40.85 -35.30
CA GLN A 26 -17.97 40.82 -36.45
C GLN A 26 -18.53 39.99 -37.62
N VAL A 27 -19.26 38.92 -37.33
CA VAL A 27 -19.78 37.98 -38.34
C VAL A 27 -21.13 38.43 -38.88
N ASP A 28 -22.00 38.94 -38.02
CA ASP A 28 -23.31 39.50 -38.36
C ASP A 28 -23.53 40.83 -37.61
N PRO A 29 -23.03 41.95 -38.18
CA PRO A 29 -23.23 43.27 -37.59
C PRO A 29 -24.69 43.74 -37.57
N SER A 30 -25.59 43.05 -38.30
CA SER A 30 -27.01 43.43 -38.38
C SER A 30 -27.86 42.87 -37.24
N TRP A 31 -27.31 41.91 -36.49
CA TRP A 31 -27.99 41.29 -35.37
C TRP A 31 -27.84 42.13 -34.09
N GLU A 32 -28.96 42.70 -33.65
CA GLU A 32 -29.08 43.49 -32.42
C GLU A 32 -29.89 42.69 -31.37
N PRO A 33 -29.23 41.91 -30.48
CA PRO A 33 -29.93 41.02 -29.56
C PRO A 33 -30.73 41.81 -28.51
N THR A 34 -31.99 41.44 -28.36
CA THR A 34 -32.88 41.98 -27.31
C THR A 34 -32.69 41.27 -25.96
N VAL A 35 -33.30 41.80 -24.89
CA VAL A 35 -33.23 41.22 -23.53
C VAL A 35 -33.79 39.79 -23.47
N HIS A 36 -34.66 39.40 -24.41
CA HIS A 36 -35.26 38.05 -24.48
C HIS A 36 -34.85 37.30 -25.75
N ASP A 37 -33.68 37.63 -26.31
CA ASP A 37 -33.19 37.00 -27.53
C ASP A 37 -32.86 35.51 -27.29
N PRO A 38 -33.53 34.55 -27.97
CA PRO A 38 -33.28 33.13 -27.79
C PRO A 38 -31.89 32.69 -28.31
N GLY A 39 -31.30 33.45 -29.24
CA GLY A 39 -29.92 33.25 -29.68
C GLY A 39 -28.93 33.57 -28.56
N MET A 40 -29.20 34.61 -27.75
CA MET A 40 -28.38 34.91 -26.58
C MET A 40 -28.46 33.80 -25.51
N VAL A 41 -29.64 33.17 -25.35
CA VAL A 41 -29.80 31.99 -24.49
C VAL A 41 -28.93 30.82 -24.96
N LEU A 42 -28.84 30.60 -26.28
CA LEU A 42 -27.93 29.58 -26.82
C LEU A 42 -26.47 29.93 -26.55
N VAL A 43 -26.06 31.19 -26.71
CA VAL A 43 -24.70 31.65 -26.40
C VAL A 43 -24.36 31.38 -24.94
N GLU A 44 -25.26 31.71 -24.01
CA GLU A 44 -25.08 31.43 -22.58
C GLU A 44 -25.01 29.93 -22.29
N ALA A 45 -25.88 29.13 -22.91
CA ALA A 45 -25.86 27.67 -22.76
C ALA A 45 -24.51 27.08 -23.24
N PHE A 46 -24.01 27.49 -24.40
CA PHE A 46 -22.71 27.04 -24.91
C PHE A 46 -21.54 27.56 -24.08
N ALA A 47 -21.62 28.79 -23.55
CA ALA A 47 -20.63 29.32 -22.64
C ALA A 47 -20.57 28.49 -21.35
N HIS A 48 -21.72 28.11 -20.79
CA HIS A 48 -21.78 27.22 -19.62
C HIS A 48 -21.19 25.84 -19.89
N LEU A 49 -21.53 25.22 -21.04
CA LEU A 49 -20.95 23.94 -21.44
C LEU A 49 -19.43 24.04 -21.61
N THR A 50 -18.94 25.15 -22.16
CA THR A 50 -17.51 25.39 -22.37
C THR A 50 -16.78 25.62 -21.05
N ASP A 51 -17.36 26.39 -20.12
CA ASP A 51 -16.84 26.60 -18.77
C ASP A 51 -16.67 25.25 -18.02
N MET A 52 -17.65 24.36 -18.13
CA MET A 52 -17.57 23.00 -17.61
C MET A 52 -16.48 22.14 -18.28
N LEU A 53 -16.22 22.34 -19.57
CA LEU A 53 -15.13 21.67 -20.29
C LEU A 53 -13.76 22.20 -19.86
N ILE A 54 -13.61 23.51 -19.71
CA ILE A 54 -12.40 24.18 -19.22
C ILE A 54 -12.05 23.66 -17.82
N TYR A 55 -13.03 23.58 -16.93
CA TYR A 55 -12.85 22.98 -15.61
C TYR A 55 -12.30 21.55 -15.67
N ARG A 56 -12.82 20.71 -16.58
CA ARG A 56 -12.34 19.33 -16.75
C ARG A 56 -10.94 19.28 -17.36
N LEU A 57 -10.65 20.16 -18.32
CA LEU A 57 -9.34 20.28 -18.96
C LEU A 57 -8.27 20.64 -17.93
N ASN A 58 -8.56 21.58 -17.03
CA ASN A 58 -7.64 22.00 -15.97
C ASN A 58 -7.34 20.90 -14.92
N ARG A 59 -8.08 19.78 -14.92
CA ARG A 59 -7.80 18.60 -14.11
C ARG A 59 -6.96 17.53 -14.82
N VAL A 60 -6.75 17.66 -16.13
CA VAL A 60 -5.94 16.72 -16.91
C VAL A 60 -4.48 16.68 -16.44
N PRO A 61 -3.79 17.81 -16.17
CA PRO A 61 -2.38 17.77 -15.74
C PRO A 61 -2.16 16.96 -14.46
N GLU A 62 -3.04 17.07 -13.48
CA GLU A 62 -2.95 16.30 -12.23
C GLU A 62 -3.11 14.80 -12.49
N LYS A 63 -4.08 14.41 -13.32
CA LYS A 63 -4.27 13.01 -13.70
C LYS A 63 -3.06 12.46 -14.46
N LEU A 64 -2.50 13.25 -15.38
CA LEU A 64 -1.30 12.87 -16.14
C LEU A 64 -0.08 12.75 -15.23
N TYR A 65 0.06 13.60 -14.22
CA TYR A 65 1.15 13.50 -13.24
C TYR A 65 1.17 12.13 -12.56
N THR A 66 0.03 11.64 -12.06
CA THR A 66 -0.09 10.31 -11.47
C THR A 66 0.24 9.20 -12.47
N VAL A 67 -0.21 9.33 -13.73
CA VAL A 67 0.11 8.36 -14.79
C VAL A 67 1.61 8.34 -15.10
N TYR A 68 2.26 9.50 -15.17
CA TYR A 68 3.71 9.59 -15.39
C TYR A 68 4.49 9.00 -14.22
N LEU A 69 4.09 9.24 -12.97
CA LEU A 69 4.66 8.58 -11.80
C LEU A 69 4.56 7.05 -11.90
N ASN A 70 3.38 6.53 -12.28
CA ASN A 70 3.20 5.10 -12.47
C ASN A 70 4.08 4.55 -13.62
N LEU A 71 4.24 5.29 -14.72
CA LEU A 71 5.11 4.90 -15.85
C LEU A 71 6.60 4.93 -15.49
N LEU A 72 7.02 5.82 -14.61
CA LEU A 72 8.37 5.84 -14.05
C LEU A 72 8.61 4.70 -13.05
N GLY A 73 7.60 3.88 -12.77
CA GLY A 73 7.68 2.78 -11.82
C GLY A 73 7.72 3.24 -10.36
N THR A 74 7.34 4.49 -10.07
CA THR A 74 7.31 4.97 -8.68
C THR A 74 6.09 4.41 -7.98
N ALA A 75 6.31 3.65 -6.90
CA ALA A 75 5.26 3.21 -6.00
C ALA A 75 5.27 4.03 -4.71
N LEU A 76 4.09 4.18 -4.09
CA LEU A 76 4.03 4.69 -2.73
C LEU A 76 4.73 3.70 -1.80
N ARG A 77 5.65 4.21 -0.98
CA ARG A 77 6.30 3.38 0.03
C ARG A 77 5.26 2.90 1.05
N PRO A 78 5.29 1.62 1.44
CA PRO A 78 4.38 1.12 2.45
C PRO A 78 4.63 1.82 3.80
N PRO A 79 3.61 1.85 4.67
CA PRO A 79 3.75 2.45 5.99
C PRO A 79 4.79 1.70 6.81
N HIS A 80 5.53 2.44 7.64
CA HIS A 80 6.49 1.89 8.58
C HIS A 80 5.90 1.99 9.99
N ALA A 81 5.99 0.92 10.78
CA ALA A 81 5.58 0.93 12.16
C ALA A 81 6.61 1.70 13.00
N ALA A 82 6.13 2.37 14.05
CA ALA A 82 7.02 2.88 15.07
C ALA A 82 7.72 1.70 15.76
N GLN A 83 9.04 1.81 15.93
CA GLN A 83 9.86 0.80 16.59
C GLN A 83 10.36 1.35 17.93
N ALA A 84 10.42 0.49 18.93
CA ALA A 84 10.94 0.82 20.25
C ALA A 84 11.71 -0.37 20.83
N LEU A 85 12.64 -0.07 21.74
CA LEU A 85 13.28 -1.08 22.59
C LEU A 85 12.69 -0.95 23.98
N LEU A 86 11.91 -1.96 24.40
CA LEU A 86 11.25 -1.97 25.71
C LEU A 86 12.18 -2.58 26.75
N GLU A 87 12.40 -1.88 27.86
CA GLU A 87 13.15 -2.41 28.99
C GLU A 87 12.18 -2.90 30.08
N PHE A 88 12.24 -4.20 30.38
CA PHE A 88 11.49 -4.80 31.47
C PHE A 88 12.38 -4.90 32.69
N THR A 89 11.96 -4.32 33.81
CA THR A 89 12.70 -4.34 35.08
C THR A 89 12.00 -5.23 36.10
N ARG A 90 12.76 -6.13 36.73
CA ARG A 90 12.30 -7.00 37.81
C ARG A 90 12.09 -6.21 39.11
N THR A 91 10.93 -6.41 39.74
CA THR A 91 10.61 -5.78 41.04
C THR A 91 11.07 -6.60 42.24
N ASP A 92 10.99 -7.94 42.18
CA ASP A 92 11.52 -8.84 43.22
C ASP A 92 12.83 -9.51 42.77
N PRO A 93 13.99 -9.13 43.34
CA PRO A 93 15.30 -9.69 42.98
C PRO A 93 15.44 -11.20 43.23
N LYS A 94 14.59 -11.80 44.07
CA LYS A 94 14.65 -13.23 44.42
C LYS A 94 13.74 -14.11 43.56
N ALA A 95 12.92 -13.50 42.70
CA ALA A 95 12.06 -14.25 41.80
C ALA A 95 12.87 -15.05 40.76
N GLY A 96 12.34 -16.22 40.37
CA GLY A 96 12.94 -17.10 39.37
C GLY A 96 13.02 -16.49 37.96
N PRO A 97 13.43 -17.28 36.95
CA PRO A 97 13.47 -16.80 35.57
C PRO A 97 12.07 -16.37 35.11
N VAL A 98 11.99 -15.29 34.32
CA VAL A 98 10.74 -14.75 33.77
C VAL A 98 10.88 -14.67 32.25
N THR A 99 9.93 -15.26 31.53
CA THR A 99 9.87 -15.16 30.06
C THR A 99 8.89 -14.06 29.67
N ILE A 100 9.33 -13.14 28.84
CA ILE A 100 8.46 -12.20 28.12
C ILE A 100 8.19 -12.80 26.75
N PRO A 101 6.96 -13.26 26.46
CA PRO A 101 6.66 -13.85 25.17
C PRO A 101 6.62 -12.79 24.07
N LYS A 102 6.95 -13.19 22.85
CA LYS A 102 6.58 -12.49 21.61
C LYS A 102 5.07 -12.21 21.64
N GLY A 103 4.68 -11.02 21.20
CA GLY A 103 3.28 -10.60 21.23
C GLY A 103 2.86 -9.90 22.53
N THR A 104 3.76 -9.69 23.49
CA THR A 104 3.47 -8.90 24.69
C THR A 104 3.18 -7.46 24.31
N GLN A 105 2.00 -6.96 24.72
CA GLN A 105 1.56 -5.60 24.39
C GLN A 105 1.82 -4.62 25.55
N VAL A 106 2.43 -3.49 25.24
CA VAL A 106 2.72 -2.40 26.19
C VAL A 106 2.17 -1.09 25.64
N GLY A 107 1.22 -0.50 26.36
CA GLY A 107 0.66 0.80 26.05
C GLY A 107 1.39 1.93 26.75
N CYS A 108 1.49 3.09 26.11
CA CYS A 108 1.96 4.34 26.72
C CYS A 108 0.88 5.42 26.63
N GLN A 109 0.97 6.49 27.43
CA GLN A 109 0.04 7.61 27.29
C GLN A 109 0.27 8.32 25.94
N PRO A 110 -0.79 8.75 25.23
CA PRO A 110 -0.63 9.55 24.03
C PRO A 110 0.16 10.83 24.32
N GLY A 111 1.14 11.14 23.47
CA GLY A 111 1.93 12.38 23.60
C GLY A 111 1.14 13.66 23.26
N VAL A 112 -0.03 13.51 22.63
CA VAL A 112 -0.91 14.61 22.21
C VAL A 112 -2.33 14.34 22.72
N PRO A 113 -2.99 15.31 23.37
CA PRO A 113 -4.39 15.17 23.77
C PRO A 113 -5.31 14.83 22.59
N GLY A 114 -6.09 13.76 22.72
CA GLY A 114 -7.04 13.30 21.70
C GLY A 114 -6.46 12.37 20.63
N ALA A 115 -5.16 12.09 20.63
CA ALA A 115 -4.57 11.06 19.78
C ALA A 115 -4.87 9.64 20.31
N PRO A 116 -4.95 8.62 19.43
CA PRO A 116 -5.08 7.23 19.85
C PRO A 116 -3.87 6.80 20.69
N GLN A 117 -4.11 5.86 21.61
CA GLN A 117 -3.06 5.29 22.46
C GLN A 117 -2.15 4.38 21.65
N PRO A 118 -0.82 4.65 21.60
CA PRO A 118 0.12 3.73 20.96
C PRO A 118 0.23 2.43 21.75
N VAL A 119 0.30 1.30 21.04
CA VAL A 119 0.46 -0.04 21.63
C VAL A 119 1.63 -0.74 20.97
N PHE A 120 2.72 -0.90 21.70
CA PHE A 120 3.90 -1.61 21.22
C PHE A 120 3.78 -3.09 21.52
N THR A 121 4.00 -3.93 20.53
CA THR A 121 3.97 -5.39 20.63
C THR A 121 5.39 -5.95 20.49
N THR A 122 5.85 -6.78 21.43
CA THR A 122 7.18 -7.41 21.36
C THR A 122 7.29 -8.34 20.16
N THR A 123 8.42 -8.28 19.45
CA THR A 123 8.61 -9.04 18.20
C THR A 123 9.27 -10.40 18.40
N GLU A 124 9.86 -10.63 19.57
CA GLU A 124 10.58 -11.86 19.92
C GLU A 124 10.37 -12.24 21.39
N ASP A 125 10.64 -13.51 21.70
CA ASP A 125 10.69 -13.99 23.08
C ASP A 125 11.96 -13.48 23.76
N ALA A 126 11.84 -13.07 25.02
CA ALA A 126 12.99 -12.69 25.83
C ALA A 126 12.95 -13.40 27.19
N LEU A 127 14.11 -13.91 27.62
CA LEU A 127 14.27 -14.53 28.91
C LEU A 127 15.01 -13.58 29.86
N LEU A 128 14.36 -13.20 30.95
CA LEU A 128 15.02 -12.58 32.09
C LEU A 128 15.47 -13.69 33.06
N PRO A 129 16.78 -14.03 33.12
CA PRO A 129 17.27 -15.12 33.96
C PRO A 129 17.04 -14.84 35.46
N ALA A 130 17.10 -15.89 36.27
CA ALA A 130 17.13 -15.75 37.73
C ALA A 130 18.34 -14.90 38.14
N GLY A 131 18.11 -13.89 38.99
CA GLY A 131 19.15 -12.92 39.37
C GLY A 131 19.42 -11.81 38.34
N GLY A 132 18.82 -11.86 37.15
CA GLY A 132 18.84 -10.76 36.19
C GLY A 132 17.88 -9.64 36.59
N GLN A 133 18.32 -8.38 36.45
CA GLN A 133 17.54 -7.21 36.86
C GLN A 133 16.69 -6.62 35.73
N THR A 134 17.24 -6.53 34.52
CA THR A 134 16.56 -5.97 33.36
C THR A 134 16.76 -6.83 32.12
N VAL A 135 15.84 -6.75 31.17
CA VAL A 135 15.97 -7.29 29.82
C VAL A 135 15.34 -6.33 28.83
N GLN A 136 15.96 -6.19 27.66
CA GLN A 136 15.50 -5.33 26.58
C GLN A 136 14.91 -6.18 25.47
N VAL A 137 13.75 -5.79 24.95
CA VAL A 137 13.01 -6.54 23.93
C VAL A 137 12.56 -5.57 22.84
N PRO A 138 12.90 -5.81 21.56
CA PRO A 138 12.37 -5.03 20.45
C PRO A 138 10.85 -5.13 20.37
N ALA A 139 10.20 -4.01 20.06
CA ALA A 139 8.76 -3.93 19.93
C ALA A 139 8.35 -2.96 18.82
N VAL A 140 7.17 -3.21 18.25
CA VAL A 140 6.62 -2.43 17.14
C VAL A 140 5.18 -2.02 17.43
N ASP A 141 4.79 -0.83 16.98
CA ASP A 141 3.38 -0.40 16.95
C ASP A 141 2.70 -1.01 15.71
N ALA A 142 2.40 -2.32 15.81
CA ALA A 142 1.74 -3.10 14.78
C ALA A 142 1.01 -4.30 15.39
N VAL A 143 0.01 -4.80 14.66
CA VAL A 143 -0.64 -6.07 14.97
C VAL A 143 0.15 -7.20 14.32
N LEU A 144 0.59 -8.17 15.12
CA LEU A 144 1.29 -9.34 14.63
C LEU A 144 0.28 -10.39 14.14
N HIS A 145 0.53 -10.92 12.95
CA HIS A 145 -0.21 -12.04 12.37
C HIS A 145 0.76 -13.21 12.18
N GLU A 146 0.41 -14.38 12.70
CA GLU A 146 1.24 -15.58 12.63
C GLU A 146 0.48 -16.71 11.96
N ALA A 147 1.13 -17.42 11.04
CA ALA A 147 0.59 -18.61 10.36
C ALA A 147 -0.82 -18.44 9.76
N VAL A 148 -1.13 -17.27 9.18
CA VAL A 148 -2.45 -17.02 8.60
C VAL A 148 -2.55 -17.59 7.18
N PRO A 149 -3.49 -18.50 6.89
CA PRO A 149 -3.69 -19.00 5.53
C PRO A 149 -4.27 -17.90 4.64
N VAL A 150 -3.57 -17.60 3.53
CA VAL A 150 -3.95 -16.54 2.57
C VAL A 150 -4.60 -17.09 1.30
N GLY A 151 -4.57 -18.40 1.09
CA GLY A 151 -5.19 -19.06 -0.05
C GLY A 151 -4.62 -20.46 -0.30
N THR A 152 -5.16 -21.14 -1.32
CA THR A 152 -4.68 -22.44 -1.79
C THR A 152 -4.12 -22.30 -3.20
N GLY A 153 -2.94 -22.89 -3.45
CA GLY A 153 -2.31 -22.90 -4.77
C GLY A 153 -3.17 -23.67 -5.77
N THR A 154 -3.33 -23.14 -7.00
CA THR A 154 -3.99 -23.89 -8.09
C THR A 154 -2.98 -24.43 -9.12
N GLY A 155 -1.70 -24.12 -8.95
CA GLY A 155 -0.63 -24.43 -9.92
C GLY A 155 -0.71 -23.62 -11.21
N ARG A 156 -1.69 -22.72 -11.35
CA ARG A 156 -1.90 -21.90 -12.55
C ARG A 156 -1.09 -20.61 -12.51
N PRO A 157 -0.64 -20.10 -13.67
CA PRO A 157 0.11 -18.86 -13.73
C PRO A 157 -0.71 -17.65 -13.27
N GLY A 158 -0.03 -16.67 -12.69
CA GLY A 158 -0.63 -15.39 -12.31
C GLY A 158 -1.52 -15.46 -11.07
N GLN A 159 -1.29 -16.45 -10.19
CA GLN A 159 -2.07 -16.58 -8.97
C GLN A 159 -1.80 -15.42 -8.01
N VAL A 160 -2.90 -14.93 -7.42
CA VAL A 160 -2.90 -13.83 -6.47
C VAL A 160 -3.60 -14.26 -5.19
N ALA A 161 -3.05 -13.87 -4.05
CA ALA A 161 -3.66 -13.99 -2.73
C ALA A 161 -3.73 -12.61 -2.06
N GLN A 162 -4.57 -12.49 -1.03
CA GLN A 162 -4.72 -11.25 -0.26
C GLN A 162 -4.23 -11.45 1.17
N LEU A 163 -3.53 -10.45 1.69
CA LEU A 163 -3.15 -10.39 3.10
C LEU A 163 -4.41 -10.23 3.97
N PRO A 164 -4.40 -10.79 5.18
CA PRO A 164 -5.55 -10.74 6.10
C PRO A 164 -5.81 -9.33 6.64
N ALA A 165 -4.78 -8.48 6.65
CA ALA A 165 -4.85 -7.11 7.11
C ALA A 165 -3.97 -6.22 6.21
N VAL A 166 -4.48 -5.02 5.92
CA VAL A 166 -3.81 -3.99 5.13
C VAL A 166 -3.89 -2.65 5.86
N PRO A 167 -2.89 -1.78 5.71
CA PRO A 167 -1.62 -2.02 5.00
C PRO A 167 -0.66 -2.89 5.82
N ALA A 168 0.15 -3.69 5.13
CA ALA A 168 1.26 -4.39 5.76
C ALA A 168 2.42 -3.43 5.99
N VAL A 169 3.07 -3.57 7.15
CA VAL A 169 4.20 -2.72 7.52
C VAL A 169 5.42 -3.05 6.66
N ALA A 170 6.17 -2.02 6.26
CA ALA A 170 7.43 -2.15 5.55
C ALA A 170 8.52 -2.83 6.39
N GLY A 171 9.48 -3.48 5.71
CA GLY A 171 10.63 -4.14 6.34
C GLY A 171 10.54 -5.67 6.35
N GLU A 172 11.43 -6.29 7.14
CA GLU A 172 11.63 -7.76 7.20
C GLU A 172 10.55 -8.51 8.01
N GLY A 173 9.54 -7.82 8.52
CA GLY A 173 8.50 -8.40 9.38
C GLY A 173 7.44 -9.25 8.66
N LEU A 174 7.48 -9.35 7.33
CA LEU A 174 6.55 -10.15 6.53
C LEU A 174 7.26 -11.38 5.95
N ALA A 175 6.83 -12.56 6.34
CA ALA A 175 7.24 -13.82 5.74
C ALA A 175 6.03 -14.48 5.07
N VAL A 176 6.16 -14.85 3.80
CA VAL A 176 5.13 -15.60 3.05
C VAL A 176 5.69 -16.99 2.77
N GLY A 177 4.96 -18.03 3.19
CA GLY A 177 5.33 -19.41 2.92
C GLY A 177 4.36 -20.08 1.95
N ILE A 178 4.87 -20.99 1.12
CA ILE A 178 4.05 -21.91 0.33
C ILE A 178 4.24 -23.31 0.91
N GLU A 179 3.14 -23.99 1.21
CA GLU A 179 3.16 -25.38 1.66
C GLU A 179 3.84 -26.25 0.59
N VAL A 180 4.75 -27.13 1.01
CA VAL A 180 5.38 -28.09 0.11
C VAL A 180 4.98 -29.51 0.47
N PRO A 181 4.93 -30.43 -0.51
CA PRO A 181 4.60 -31.82 -0.25
C PRO A 181 5.63 -32.49 0.65
N GLU A 182 5.17 -33.45 1.46
CA GLU A 182 6.04 -34.30 2.26
C GLU A 182 7.10 -35.00 1.39
N GLY A 183 8.36 -34.97 1.84
CA GLY A 183 9.50 -35.55 1.12
C GLY A 183 10.23 -34.60 0.17
N THR A 184 9.75 -33.37 -0.03
CA THR A 184 10.47 -32.34 -0.81
C THR A 184 11.74 -31.93 -0.06
N GLN A 185 12.93 -32.14 -0.68
CA GLN A 185 14.19 -31.65 -0.12
C GLN A 185 14.26 -30.12 -0.23
N LEU A 186 14.01 -29.44 0.88
CA LEU A 186 14.20 -27.99 0.98
C LEU A 186 15.67 -27.69 1.30
N ARG A 187 16.26 -26.69 0.64
CA ARG A 187 17.57 -26.16 1.03
C ARG A 187 17.45 -25.59 2.46
N SER A 188 18.42 -25.94 3.31
CA SER A 188 18.48 -25.46 4.70
C SER A 188 18.43 -23.92 4.75
N GLY A 189 17.58 -23.37 5.62
CA GLY A 189 17.40 -21.92 5.79
C GLY A 189 16.11 -21.31 5.20
N ASN A 190 15.42 -22.00 4.29
CA ASN A 190 14.21 -21.50 3.63
C ASN A 190 12.94 -22.26 4.01
N ALA A 191 12.96 -23.04 5.08
CA ALA A 191 11.88 -23.95 5.46
C ALA A 191 11.42 -23.69 6.90
N VAL A 192 10.10 -23.56 7.11
CA VAL A 192 9.48 -23.44 8.43
C VAL A 192 8.40 -24.50 8.56
N LEU A 193 8.30 -25.13 9.73
CA LEU A 193 7.19 -26.01 10.06
C LEU A 193 6.07 -25.19 10.68
N VAL A 194 4.89 -25.22 10.06
CA VAL A 194 3.67 -24.60 10.59
C VAL A 194 2.68 -25.73 10.84
N GLU A 195 2.32 -25.94 12.11
CA GLU A 195 1.44 -27.04 12.52
C GLU A 195 1.92 -28.43 12.03
N GLY A 196 3.25 -28.62 11.97
CA GLY A 196 3.86 -29.86 11.50
C GLY A 196 3.95 -30.01 9.97
N ARG A 197 3.38 -29.08 9.20
CA ARG A 197 3.47 -29.06 7.73
C ARG A 197 4.65 -28.20 7.27
N PRO A 198 5.42 -28.66 6.27
CA PRO A 198 6.57 -27.92 5.77
C PRO A 198 6.14 -26.79 4.82
N PHE A 199 6.57 -25.57 5.12
CA PHE A 199 6.41 -24.41 4.26
C PHE A 199 7.78 -23.94 3.75
N ARG A 200 7.87 -23.67 2.46
CA ARG A 200 9.01 -22.98 1.84
C ARG A 200 8.76 -21.49 1.89
N ILE A 201 9.63 -20.75 2.57
CA ILE A 201 9.58 -19.29 2.63
C ILE A 201 9.92 -18.72 1.26
N CYS A 202 9.04 -17.83 0.79
CA CYS A 202 9.21 -17.11 -0.45
C CYS A 202 10.17 -15.93 -0.23
N ARG A 203 11.04 -15.72 -1.20
CA ARG A 203 11.82 -14.50 -1.33
C ARG A 203 10.93 -13.42 -1.94
N GLU A 204 10.87 -12.27 -1.29
CA GLU A 204 10.24 -11.11 -1.87
C GLU A 204 11.09 -10.54 -3.02
N VAL A 205 10.46 -10.29 -4.17
CA VAL A 205 11.08 -9.69 -5.35
C VAL A 205 10.25 -8.52 -5.86
N GLU A 206 10.91 -7.51 -6.42
CA GLU A 206 10.22 -6.40 -7.09
C GLU A 206 9.71 -6.85 -8.48
N ALA A 207 10.53 -7.60 -9.21
CA ALA A 207 10.15 -8.24 -10.47
C ALA A 207 10.47 -9.74 -10.43
N PHE A 208 9.58 -10.57 -11.00
CA PHE A 208 9.83 -12.02 -11.08
C PHE A 208 11.03 -12.39 -11.97
N ALA A 209 11.49 -11.46 -12.83
CA ALA A 209 12.71 -11.65 -13.61
C ALA A 209 13.98 -11.71 -12.74
N ASP A 210 13.92 -11.21 -11.50
CA ASP A 210 15.05 -11.23 -10.56
C ASP A 210 15.15 -12.56 -9.79
N ALA A 211 14.15 -13.43 -9.91
CA ALA A 211 14.11 -14.72 -9.25
C ALA A 211 14.85 -15.79 -10.07
N GLY A 212 15.62 -16.62 -9.38
CA GLY A 212 16.19 -17.84 -9.97
C GLY A 212 15.11 -18.91 -10.22
N PRO A 213 15.37 -19.88 -11.11
CA PRO A 213 14.39 -20.92 -11.49
C PRO A 213 13.88 -21.76 -10.30
N ASP A 214 14.73 -22.03 -9.30
CA ASP A 214 14.36 -22.81 -8.11
C ASP A 214 13.86 -21.94 -6.93
N GLU A 215 13.90 -20.61 -7.05
CA GLU A 215 13.54 -19.70 -5.97
C GLU A 215 12.02 -19.52 -5.90
N ALA A 216 11.44 -19.82 -4.74
CA ALA A 216 10.07 -19.41 -4.47
C ALA A 216 10.03 -17.89 -4.36
N ALA A 217 9.56 -17.21 -5.40
CA ALA A 217 9.44 -15.77 -5.41
C ALA A 217 8.00 -15.33 -5.09
N VAL A 218 7.87 -14.18 -4.43
CA VAL A 218 6.59 -13.51 -4.23
C VAL A 218 6.77 -12.02 -4.46
N ARG A 219 5.81 -11.39 -5.13
CA ARG A 219 5.73 -9.93 -5.20
C ARG A 219 4.65 -9.46 -4.24
N VAL A 220 4.99 -8.52 -3.37
CA VAL A 220 4.10 -8.02 -2.31
C VAL A 220 3.76 -6.57 -2.55
N ASP A 221 2.48 -6.28 -2.81
CA ASP A 221 1.93 -4.94 -2.64
C ASP A 221 1.42 -4.80 -1.21
N ARG A 222 2.24 -4.23 -0.34
CA ARG A 222 1.90 -4.02 1.09
C ARG A 222 0.79 -3.00 1.31
N SER A 223 0.58 -2.08 0.37
CA SER A 223 -0.46 -1.05 0.47
C SER A 223 -1.83 -1.61 0.13
N ALA A 224 -1.90 -2.41 -0.95
CA ALA A 224 -3.12 -3.09 -1.38
C ALA A 224 -3.33 -4.45 -0.70
N GLY A 225 -2.32 -5.00 -0.04
CA GLY A 225 -2.34 -6.34 0.54
C GLY A 225 -2.19 -7.48 -0.45
N THR A 226 -1.75 -7.21 -1.67
CA THR A 226 -1.78 -8.19 -2.74
C THR A 226 -0.48 -8.98 -2.81
N LEU A 227 -0.57 -10.31 -2.73
CA LEU A 227 0.52 -11.25 -2.95
C LEU A 227 0.40 -11.84 -4.35
N ALA A 228 1.39 -11.63 -5.21
CA ALA A 228 1.43 -12.24 -6.53
C ALA A 228 2.56 -13.27 -6.58
N PHE A 229 2.28 -14.41 -7.20
CA PHE A 229 3.24 -15.50 -7.38
C PHE A 229 3.64 -15.63 -8.86
N PRO A 230 4.88 -16.07 -9.14
CA PRO A 230 5.34 -16.25 -10.50
C PRO A 230 4.52 -17.36 -11.21
N TRP A 231 4.51 -17.28 -12.53
CA TRP A 231 4.19 -18.42 -13.38
C TRP A 231 5.14 -19.60 -13.11
N TRP A 232 4.60 -20.81 -13.09
CA TRP A 232 5.39 -22.06 -13.09
C TRP A 232 5.30 -22.67 -14.50
N PRO A 233 6.42 -22.95 -15.18
CA PRO A 233 6.37 -23.63 -16.47
C PRO A 233 5.89 -25.08 -16.30
N GLU A 234 4.96 -25.52 -17.16
CA GLU A 234 4.32 -26.85 -17.12
C GLU A 234 5.30 -28.04 -17.33
N ASP A 235 6.54 -27.78 -17.78
CA ASP A 235 7.55 -28.82 -18.05
C ASP A 235 8.37 -29.24 -16.81
N GLU A 236 8.14 -28.62 -15.65
CA GLU A 236 8.69 -29.03 -14.36
C GLU A 236 7.55 -29.49 -13.46
N PRO A 237 7.65 -30.63 -12.75
CA PRO A 237 6.53 -31.18 -12.00
C PRO A 237 6.02 -30.13 -11.02
N ALA A 238 4.80 -29.65 -11.27
CA ALA A 238 4.11 -28.71 -10.39
C ALA A 238 4.15 -29.24 -8.96
N PRO A 239 4.41 -28.41 -7.94
CA PRO A 239 4.21 -28.84 -6.57
C PRO A 239 2.73 -29.26 -6.45
N PRO A 240 2.43 -30.52 -6.05
CA PRO A 240 1.06 -31.00 -5.93
C PRO A 240 0.24 -30.14 -4.95
N PRO A 241 -1.09 -30.11 -5.12
CA PRO A 241 -2.01 -29.13 -4.52
C PRO A 241 -2.04 -29.12 -3.00
#